data_AF-A0A5N5Q9G3-F1
#
_entry.id   AF-A0A5N5Q9G3-F1
#
_cell.length_a   1.000
_cell.length_b   1.000
_cell.length_c   1.000
_cell.angle_alpha   90.00
_cell.angle_beta   90.00
_cell.angle_gamma   90.00
#
_symmetry.space_group_name_H-M   'P 1'
#
loop_
_entity.id
_entity.type
_entity.pdbx_description
1 polymer ?
#
loop_
_entity_poly.entity_id
_entity_poly.type
_entity_poly.pdbx_seq_one_letter_code
_entity_poly.pdbx_strand_id
1 'polypeptide(L)'
;MPNCKGDAQKKAYALALQNRISDLAQKTGVTTLYTDGSCFTRDRVRHTGWGWCLKLRDSKVDHAGGALGPNHTSYDAECYALADGIQWVSRLAAQTSIYLLHIVSDNAGMLQGLLSHWPKGAPSSVMHTARDLCNLASRHEHLDLLLSWCPAHH
;
A
#
# COMPACT_ATOMS: atom_id res chain seq x y z
N MET A 1 4.47 -23.93 30.58
CA MET A 1 3.77 -22.91 29.78
C MET A 1 3.91 -23.28 28.30
N PRO A 2 2.84 -23.48 27.52
CA PRO A 2 2.99 -23.78 26.10
C PRO A 2 3.25 -22.48 25.32
N ASN A 3 4.39 -22.47 24.64
CA ASN A 3 5.02 -21.37 23.94
C ASN A 3 4.71 -21.48 22.44
N CYS A 4 3.51 -21.06 21.98
CA CYS A 4 3.08 -21.28 20.58
C CYS A 4 2.05 -20.25 20.01
N LYS A 5 1.81 -19.09 20.65
CA LYS A 5 0.66 -18.22 20.25
C LYS A 5 0.91 -17.30 19.05
N GLY A 6 2.15 -16.89 18.77
CA GLY A 6 2.45 -15.89 17.75
C GLY A 6 2.36 -16.39 16.31
N ASP A 7 2.98 -17.53 15.99
CA ASP A 7 3.13 -17.98 14.60
C ASP A 7 1.84 -18.54 14.01
N ALA A 8 1.04 -19.25 14.81
CA ALA A 8 -0.26 -19.76 14.37
C ALA A 8 -1.22 -18.61 14.02
N GLN A 9 -1.23 -17.53 14.82
CA GLN A 9 -2.06 -16.35 14.57
C GLN A 9 -1.61 -15.60 13.31
N LYS A 10 -0.30 -15.44 13.11
CA LYS A 10 0.26 -14.83 11.89
C LYS A 10 -0.11 -15.62 10.63
N LYS A 11 0.02 -16.96 10.67
CA LYS A 11 -0.36 -17.83 9.56
C LYS A 11 -1.85 -17.76 9.25
N ALA A 12 -2.71 -17.79 10.28
CA ALA A 12 -4.15 -17.65 10.11
C ALA A 12 -4.52 -16.30 9.50
N TYR A 13 -3.86 -15.22 9.94
CA TYR A 13 -4.05 -13.90 9.35
C TYR A 13 -3.61 -13.83 7.89
N ALA A 14 -2.41 -14.33 7.57
CA ALA A 14 -1.89 -14.37 6.20
C ALA A 14 -2.83 -15.16 5.28
N LEU A 15 -3.33 -16.32 5.73
CA LEU A 15 -4.30 -17.11 4.98
C LEU A 15 -5.62 -16.35 4.78
N ALA A 16 -6.15 -15.71 5.83
CA ALA A 16 -7.37 -14.92 5.71
C ALA A 16 -7.21 -13.73 4.74
N LEU A 17 -6.04 -13.10 4.72
CA LEU A 17 -5.71 -12.04 3.79
C LEU A 17 -5.58 -12.56 2.36
N GLN A 18 -4.90 -13.69 2.14
CA GLN A 18 -4.80 -14.34 0.85
C GLN A 18 -6.19 -14.70 0.30
N ASN A 19 -7.06 -15.28 1.12
CA ASN A 19 -8.44 -15.59 0.73
C ASN A 19 -9.19 -14.31 0.35
N ARG A 20 -9.08 -13.23 1.14
CA ARG A 20 -9.70 -11.95 0.80
C ARG A 20 -9.19 -11.38 -0.51
N ILE A 21 -7.86 -11.39 -0.73
CA ILE A 21 -7.25 -10.92 -1.98
C ILE A 21 -7.80 -11.71 -3.16
N SER A 22 -7.84 -13.05 -3.04
CA SER A 22 -8.37 -13.93 -4.08
C SER A 22 -9.85 -13.66 -4.36
N ASP A 23 -10.68 -13.52 -3.32
CA ASP A 23 -12.11 -13.22 -3.45
C ASP A 23 -12.35 -11.86 -4.11
N LEU A 24 -11.54 -10.86 -3.75
CA LEU A 24 -11.61 -9.52 -4.34
C LEU A 24 -11.12 -9.52 -5.79
N ALA A 25 -10.09 -10.30 -6.13
CA ALA A 25 -9.58 -10.42 -7.49
C ALA A 25 -10.61 -11.02 -8.47
N GLN A 26 -11.62 -11.75 -8.00
CA GLN A 26 -12.70 -12.26 -8.85
C GLN A 26 -13.78 -11.22 -9.16
N LYS A 27 -13.80 -10.08 -8.44
CA LYS A 27 -14.85 -9.07 -8.59
C LYS A 27 -14.49 -8.07 -9.69
N THR A 28 -15.42 -7.84 -10.61
CA THR A 28 -15.35 -6.72 -11.56
C THR A 28 -15.25 -5.40 -10.82
N GLY A 29 -14.48 -4.44 -11.32
CA GLY A 29 -14.38 -3.10 -10.71
C GLY A 29 -13.56 -3.04 -9.43
N VAL A 30 -12.91 -4.13 -9.03
CA VAL A 30 -11.94 -4.14 -7.92
C VAL A 30 -10.53 -4.10 -8.47
N THR A 31 -9.73 -3.19 -7.93
CA THR A 31 -8.31 -3.05 -8.23
C THR A 31 -7.51 -3.17 -6.96
N THR A 32 -6.41 -3.91 -7.00
CA THR A 32 -5.51 -4.10 -5.86
C THR A 32 -4.16 -3.46 -6.13
N LEU A 33 -3.78 -2.50 -5.28
CA LEU A 33 -2.49 -1.83 -5.30
C LEU A 33 -1.61 -2.41 -4.18
N TYR A 34 -0.54 -3.08 -4.55
CA TYR A 34 0.51 -3.52 -3.63
C TYR A 34 1.61 -2.47 -3.59
N THR A 35 2.07 -2.11 -2.39
CA THR A 35 3.15 -1.13 -2.21
C THR A 35 4.20 -1.68 -1.26
N ASP A 36 5.46 -1.38 -1.55
CA ASP A 36 6.60 -1.77 -0.73
C ASP A 36 7.67 -0.67 -0.80
N GLY A 37 8.34 -0.44 0.34
CA GLY A 37 9.44 0.49 0.48
C GLY A 37 10.58 -0.12 1.28
N SER A 38 11.76 -0.14 0.67
CA SER A 38 12.95 -0.73 1.26
C SER A 38 13.99 0.32 1.61
N CYS A 39 14.75 0.06 2.68
CA CYS A 39 15.88 0.88 3.07
C CYS A 39 16.98 -0.01 3.61
N PHE A 40 18.17 0.07 3.02
CA PHE A 40 19.37 -0.61 3.52
C PHE A 40 20.55 0.35 3.53
N THR A 41 21.59 0.02 4.31
CA THR A 41 22.83 0.82 4.35
C THR A 41 23.97 -0.04 3.84
N ARG A 42 24.74 0.49 2.89
CA ARG A 42 25.93 -0.14 2.33
C ARG A 42 27.03 0.91 2.24
N ASP A 43 28.24 0.59 2.67
CA ASP A 43 29.39 1.51 2.63
C ASP A 43 29.12 2.87 3.31
N ARG A 44 28.34 2.85 4.42
CA ARG A 44 27.83 4.03 5.16
C ARG A 44 26.90 4.95 4.36
N VAL A 45 26.51 4.54 3.16
CA VAL A 45 25.51 5.22 2.33
C VAL A 45 24.19 4.50 2.48
N ARG A 46 23.13 5.27 2.71
CA ARG A 46 21.77 4.74 2.73
C ARG A 46 21.28 4.57 1.29
N HIS A 47 20.59 3.48 1.05
CA HIS A 47 19.91 3.19 -0.21
C HIS A 47 18.44 2.95 0.11
N THR A 48 17.59 3.79 -0.47
CA THR A 48 16.15 3.77 -0.25
C THR A 48 15.46 3.52 -1.57
N GLY A 49 14.75 2.40 -1.65
CA GLY A 49 14.02 1.95 -2.83
C GLY A 49 12.52 1.92 -2.57
N TRP A 50 11.73 2.11 -3.62
CA TRP A 50 10.27 2.07 -3.56
C TRP A 50 9.75 1.24 -4.73
N GLY A 51 8.57 0.66 -4.56
CA GLY A 51 7.90 -0.04 -5.63
C GLY A 51 6.42 -0.27 -5.37
N TRP A 52 5.65 -0.33 -6.45
CA TRP A 52 4.26 -0.72 -6.40
C TRP A 52 3.89 -1.62 -7.58
N CYS A 53 2.84 -2.41 -7.40
CA CYS A 53 2.26 -3.27 -8.41
C CYS A 53 0.74 -3.12 -8.37
N LEU A 54 0.14 -2.87 -9.53
CA LEU A 54 -1.29 -2.70 -9.68
C LEU A 54 -1.88 -3.91 -10.39
N LYS A 55 -2.88 -4.54 -9.78
CA LYS A 55 -3.66 -5.62 -10.37
C LYS A 55 -5.10 -5.17 -10.55
N LEU A 56 -5.64 -5.38 -11.75
CA LEU A 56 -7.08 -5.32 -11.99
C LEU A 56 -7.56 -6.77 -12.04
N ARG A 57 -8.46 -7.15 -11.13
CA ARG A 57 -8.80 -8.56 -10.90
C ARG A 57 -7.53 -9.37 -10.61
N ASP A 58 -7.31 -10.49 -11.31
CA ASP A 58 -6.11 -11.32 -11.16
C ASP A 58 -4.96 -10.95 -12.12
N SER A 59 -5.15 -9.94 -12.98
CA SER A 59 -4.15 -9.55 -13.98
C SER A 59 -3.35 -8.34 -13.50
N LYS A 60 -2.01 -8.44 -13.54
CA LYS A 60 -1.14 -7.26 -13.37
C LYS A 60 -1.38 -6.31 -14.53
N VAL A 61 -1.76 -5.08 -14.24
CA VAL A 61 -1.99 -4.03 -15.24
C VAL A 61 -0.81 -3.07 -15.33
N ASP A 62 -0.15 -2.78 -14.20
CA ASP A 62 1.02 -1.91 -14.20
C ASP A 62 1.88 -2.14 -12.95
N HIS A 63 3.09 -1.58 -12.96
CA HIS A 63 4.03 -1.57 -11.85
C HIS A 63 5.09 -0.50 -12.08
N ALA A 64 5.61 0.06 -11.00
CA ALA A 64 6.79 0.90 -11.06
C ALA A 64 7.65 0.69 -9.81
N GLY A 65 8.90 1.13 -9.92
CA GLY A 65 9.81 1.16 -8.79
C GLY A 65 11.07 1.94 -9.12
N GLY A 66 11.79 2.32 -8.09
CA GLY A 66 12.98 3.14 -8.24
C GLY A 66 13.70 3.38 -6.93
N ALA A 67 14.62 4.33 -6.95
CA ALA A 67 15.38 4.74 -5.78
C ALA A 67 15.10 6.21 -5.46
N LEU A 68 14.92 6.53 -4.18
CA LEU A 68 14.82 7.90 -3.67
C LEU A 68 16.18 8.48 -3.28
N GLY A 69 17.24 7.67 -3.31
CA GLY A 69 18.58 8.07 -2.89
C GLY A 69 18.78 8.07 -1.38
N PRO A 70 19.90 8.64 -0.88
CA PRO A 70 20.39 8.38 0.48
C PRO A 70 19.71 9.18 1.60
N ASN A 71 18.97 10.23 1.26
CA ASN A 71 18.40 11.15 2.26
C ASN A 71 16.98 10.75 2.71
N HIS A 72 16.45 9.65 2.20
CA HIS A 72 15.10 9.19 2.49
C HIS A 72 15.12 8.05 3.52
N THR A 73 14.03 7.90 4.26
CA THR A 73 13.82 6.77 5.17
C THR A 73 13.07 5.65 4.47
N SER A 74 13.02 4.45 5.06
CA SER A 74 12.10 3.39 4.59
C SER A 74 10.67 3.90 4.55
N TYR A 75 10.28 4.69 5.56
CA TYR A 75 8.93 5.24 5.65
C TYR A 75 8.60 6.23 4.53
N ASP A 76 9.58 7.01 4.06
CA ASP A 76 9.41 7.87 2.89
C ASP A 76 9.26 7.07 1.60
N ALA A 77 10.00 5.97 1.44
CA ALA A 77 9.85 5.07 0.31
C ALA A 77 8.45 4.45 0.23
N GLU A 78 7.91 4.02 1.36
CA GLU A 78 6.57 3.42 1.47
C GLU A 78 5.49 4.42 1.06
N CYS A 79 5.57 5.63 1.62
CA CYS A 79 4.64 6.71 1.28
C CYS A 79 4.76 7.12 -0.19
N TYR A 80 5.97 7.14 -0.74
CA TYR A 80 6.23 7.45 -2.13
C TYR A 80 5.66 6.37 -3.06
N ALA A 81 5.91 5.08 -2.77
CA ALA A 81 5.35 3.96 -3.53
C ALA A 81 3.82 4.06 -3.61
N LEU A 82 3.18 4.34 -2.48
CA LEU A 82 1.74 4.51 -2.43
C LEU A 82 1.27 5.76 -3.19
N ALA A 83 1.92 6.92 -3.01
CA ALA A 83 1.55 8.15 -3.70
C ALA A 83 1.68 8.02 -5.23
N ASP A 84 2.77 7.43 -5.71
CA ASP A 84 2.99 7.18 -7.14
C ASP A 84 1.94 6.18 -7.70
N GLY A 85 1.66 5.11 -6.96
CA GLY A 85 0.62 4.15 -7.31
C GLY A 85 -0.79 4.78 -7.37
N ILE A 86 -1.12 5.69 -6.44
CA ILE A 86 -2.40 6.41 -6.43
C ILE A 86 -2.56 7.29 -7.68
N GLN A 87 -1.49 7.94 -8.15
CA GLN A 87 -1.56 8.74 -9.38
C GLN A 87 -1.95 7.87 -10.58
N TRP A 88 -1.41 6.65 -10.66
CA TRP A 88 -1.77 5.69 -11.69
C TRP A 88 -3.19 5.16 -11.52
N VAL A 89 -3.62 4.85 -10.30
CA VAL A 89 -5.01 4.47 -10.02
C VAL A 89 -5.98 5.56 -10.44
N SER A 90 -5.68 6.84 -10.18
CA SER A 90 -6.54 7.95 -10.60
C SER A 90 -6.71 8.01 -12.11
N ARG A 91 -5.63 7.77 -12.88
CA ARG A 91 -5.71 7.69 -14.35
C ARG A 91 -6.52 6.48 -14.80
N LEU A 92 -6.34 5.33 -14.16
CA LEU A 92 -7.10 4.12 -14.47
C LEU A 92 -8.59 4.28 -14.16
N ALA A 93 -8.93 4.86 -13.01
CA ALA A 93 -10.30 5.13 -12.58
C ALA A 93 -11.03 6.15 -13.48
N ALA A 94 -10.29 7.02 -14.18
CA ALA A 94 -10.87 7.90 -15.19
C ALA A 94 -11.26 7.17 -16.49
N GLN A 95 -10.68 5.99 -16.74
CA GLN A 95 -10.88 5.22 -17.98
C GLN A 95 -11.72 3.95 -17.77
N THR A 96 -11.76 3.45 -16.54
CA THR A 96 -12.41 2.18 -16.18
C THR A 96 -13.25 2.38 -14.93
N SER A 97 -14.42 1.73 -14.88
CA SER A 97 -15.25 1.70 -13.68
C SER A 97 -14.59 0.88 -12.58
N ILE A 98 -13.92 1.57 -11.65
CA ILE A 98 -13.40 1.01 -10.40
C ILE A 98 -14.31 1.50 -9.27
N TYR A 99 -14.87 0.57 -8.50
CA TYR A 99 -15.64 0.92 -7.30
C TYR A 99 -14.88 0.61 -6.00
N LEU A 100 -13.83 -0.20 -6.06
CA LEU A 100 -13.02 -0.50 -4.87
C LEU A 100 -11.53 -0.52 -5.22
N LEU A 101 -10.78 0.31 -4.53
CA LEU A 101 -9.32 0.24 -4.46
C LEU A 101 -8.92 -0.48 -3.17
N HIS A 102 -8.32 -1.67 -3.31
CA HIS A 102 -7.71 -2.42 -2.23
C HIS A 102 -6.22 -2.12 -2.16
N ILE A 103 -5.76 -1.45 -1.10
CA ILE A 103 -4.34 -1.14 -0.87
C ILE A 103 -3.77 -2.17 0.10
N VAL A 104 -2.67 -2.79 -0.31
CA VAL A 104 -1.97 -3.82 0.46
C VAL A 104 -0.53 -3.38 0.68
N SER A 105 -0.13 -3.27 1.95
CA SER A 105 1.23 -2.88 2.36
C SER A 105 1.63 -3.66 3.61
N ASP A 106 2.92 -3.94 3.75
CA ASP A 106 3.50 -4.50 4.97
C ASP A 106 3.80 -3.45 6.04
N ASN A 107 3.73 -2.17 5.70
CA ASN A 107 3.94 -1.06 6.60
C ASN A 107 2.68 -0.70 7.40
N ALA A 108 2.45 -1.43 8.49
CA ALA A 108 1.34 -1.14 9.40
C ALA A 108 1.35 0.30 9.92
N GLY A 109 2.54 0.87 10.16
CA GLY A 109 2.67 2.25 10.64
C GLY A 109 2.20 3.28 9.62
N MET A 110 2.47 3.08 8.34
CA MET A 110 1.95 3.93 7.26
C MET A 110 0.43 3.81 7.19
N LEU A 111 -0.12 2.59 7.14
CA LEU A 111 -1.56 2.37 7.05
C LEU A 111 -2.32 2.98 8.23
N GLN A 112 -1.79 2.84 9.45
CA GLN A 112 -2.36 3.49 10.64
C GLN A 112 -2.30 5.01 10.55
N GLY A 113 -1.18 5.55 10.05
CA GLY A 113 -1.02 6.99 9.81
C GLY A 113 -2.07 7.56 8.87
N LEU A 114 -2.38 6.85 7.78
CA LEU A 114 -3.41 7.23 6.80
C LEU A 114 -4.83 7.24 7.39
N LEU A 115 -5.10 6.37 8.36
CA LEU A 115 -6.41 6.28 9.05
C LEU A 115 -6.55 7.28 10.22
N SER A 116 -5.46 7.91 10.64
CA SER A 116 -5.48 8.80 11.80
C SER A 116 -6.19 10.13 11.50
N HIS A 117 -6.98 10.62 12.46
CA HIS A 117 -7.58 11.95 12.38
C HIS A 117 -6.48 13.02 12.51
N TRP A 118 -6.02 13.56 11.38
CA TRP A 118 -5.16 14.75 11.26
C TRP A 118 -4.06 14.88 12.34
N PRO A 119 -2.88 14.32 12.09
CA PRO A 119 -1.79 14.34 13.03
C PRO A 119 -1.09 15.70 12.96
N LYS A 120 -1.30 16.54 13.97
CA LYS A 120 -0.28 17.51 14.36
C LYS A 120 0.97 16.71 14.76
N GLY A 121 1.84 16.38 13.79
CA GLY A 121 3.10 15.67 14.01
C GLY A 121 3.38 14.41 13.20
N ALA A 122 2.54 13.98 12.23
CA ALA A 122 2.96 12.88 11.35
C ALA A 122 4.09 13.34 10.42
N PRO A 123 5.00 12.43 10.02
CA PRO A 123 5.97 12.70 8.96
C PRO A 123 5.26 13.26 7.73
N SER A 124 5.85 14.29 7.12
CA SER A 124 5.26 15.02 5.99
C SER A 124 4.87 14.11 4.82
N SER A 125 5.56 12.99 4.64
CA SER A 125 5.29 11.98 3.63
C SER A 125 3.91 11.34 3.79
N VAL A 126 3.50 10.94 4.99
CA VAL A 126 2.15 10.37 5.25
C VAL A 126 1.07 11.39 4.99
N MET A 127 1.30 12.65 5.36
CA MET A 127 0.32 13.72 5.13
C MET A 127 0.11 14.01 3.65
N HIS A 128 1.17 13.97 2.85
CA HIS A 128 1.03 14.08 1.40
C HIS A 128 0.26 12.88 0.82
N THR A 129 0.64 11.65 1.20
CA THR A 129 -0.02 10.44 0.69
C THR A 129 -1.50 10.36 1.12
N ALA A 130 -1.83 10.76 2.35
CA ALA A 130 -3.21 10.84 2.82
C ALA A 130 -4.02 11.86 2.02
N ARG A 131 -3.44 13.02 1.71
CA ARG A 131 -4.06 14.03 0.85
C ARG A 131 -4.31 13.49 -0.56
N ASP A 132 -3.37 12.73 -1.12
CA ASP A 132 -3.54 12.12 -2.44
C ASP A 132 -4.66 11.08 -2.45
N LEU A 133 -4.79 10.26 -1.39
CA LEU A 133 -5.94 9.37 -1.22
C LEU A 133 -7.26 10.13 -1.10
N CYS A 134 -7.31 11.20 -0.31
CA CYS A 134 -8.49 12.04 -0.21
C CYS A 134 -8.85 12.65 -1.57
N ASN A 135 -7.87 13.17 -2.30
CA ASN A 135 -8.07 13.73 -3.64
C ASN A 135 -8.60 12.67 -4.61
N LEU A 136 -8.08 11.44 -4.57
CA LEU A 136 -8.58 10.33 -5.36
C LEU A 136 -10.05 10.05 -5.05
N ALA A 137 -10.39 9.85 -3.77
CA ALA A 137 -11.76 9.58 -3.34
C ALA A 137 -12.73 10.72 -3.70
N SER A 138 -12.30 11.98 -3.57
CA SER A 138 -13.12 13.14 -3.95
C SER A 138 -13.32 13.30 -5.46
N ARG A 139 -12.40 12.80 -6.29
CA ARG A 139 -12.53 12.83 -7.76
C ARG A 139 -13.39 11.70 -8.31
N HIS A 140 -13.50 10.61 -7.55
CA HIS A 140 -14.20 9.39 -7.95
C HIS A 140 -15.20 8.99 -6.86
N GLU A 141 -16.38 9.63 -6.86
CA GLU A 141 -17.40 9.50 -5.79
C GLU A 141 -17.88 8.06 -5.51
N HIS A 142 -17.69 7.14 -6.45
CA HIS A 142 -18.06 5.73 -6.31
C HIS A 142 -16.90 4.81 -5.92
N LEU A 143 -15.72 5.37 -5.64
CA LEU A 143 -14.53 4.62 -5.27
C LEU A 143 -14.42 4.47 -3.76
N ASP A 144 -14.63 3.25 -3.27
CA ASP A 144 -14.32 2.87 -1.91
C ASP A 144 -12.83 2.51 -1.75
N LEU A 145 -12.32 2.71 -0.54
CA LEU A 145 -10.95 2.40 -0.16
C LEU A 145 -10.93 1.28 0.89
N LEU A 146 -10.16 0.23 0.63
CA LEU A 146 -9.87 -0.83 1.60
C LEU A 146 -8.37 -0.88 1.85
N LEU A 147 -7.95 -0.67 3.10
CA LEU A 147 -6.55 -0.84 3.51
C LEU A 147 -6.36 -2.22 4.14
N SER A 148 -5.31 -2.94 3.76
CA SER A 148 -4.95 -4.21 4.39
C SER A 148 -3.45 -4.29 4.64
N TRP A 149 -3.12 -4.62 5.88
CA TRP A 149 -1.75 -4.91 6.25
C TRP A 149 -1.38 -6.33 5.80
N CYS A 150 -0.20 -6.51 5.23
CA CYS A 150 0.33 -7.81 4.81
C CYS A 150 1.73 -8.00 5.38
N PRO A 151 1.98 -8.89 6.35
CA PRO A 151 3.31 -9.02 6.92
C PRO A 151 4.38 -9.40 5.86
N ALA A 152 5.54 -8.75 5.94
CA ALA A 152 6.68 -9.00 5.06
C ALA A 152 7.26 -10.42 5.27
N HIS A 153 7.75 -11.04 4.19
CA HIS A 153 8.49 -12.31 4.20
C HIS A 153 7.78 -13.51 4.86
N HIS A 154 6.68 -13.98 4.26
CA HIS A 154 6.02 -15.25 4.59
C HIS A 154 6.09 -16.27 3.47
#